data_AF-A0A2G6HY14-F1
#
_entry.id   AF-A0A2G6HY14-F1
#
_cell.length_a   1.000
_cell.length_b   1.000
_cell.length_c   1.000
_cell.angle_alpha   90.00
_cell.angle_beta   90.00
_cell.angle_gamma   90.00
#
_symmetry.space_group_name_H-M   'P 1'
#
loop_
_entity.id
_entity.type
_entity.pdbx_description
1 polymer ?
#
loop_
_entity_poly.entity_id
_entity_poly.type
_entity_poly.pdbx_seq_one_letter_code
_entity_poly.pdbx_strand_id
1 'polypeptide(L)'
;MKNPSNPNLSVFNEPHMQVQDKGAIEDQHEHAVWDEPAQLARQAPPKGAMSYSRWYAYHKEHTPELNRWLTWILVCLVSGPFAVLSALIFGNPTSVAGLMTLVLIAPIVEEIAKIGAPLVLLETKPYLISNRFQLITAAMAGGLLFAVIENLLYLFVYIPNPTPEIAIWRWTVCTFMHVGASTVASLGLVRAWRDGETYLKKPQLNKGFPLFIAAMVIHGSYNALAILLEYRGVFH
;
A
#
# COMPACT_ATOMS: atom_id res chain seq x y z
N MET A 1 -5.46 60.24 32.21
CA MET A 1 -6.45 59.72 31.24
C MET A 1 -5.89 58.41 30.68
N LYS A 2 -6.49 57.26 31.02
CA LYS A 2 -6.06 55.94 30.50
C LYS A 2 -6.75 55.71 29.15
N ASN A 3 -5.96 55.48 28.12
CA ASN A 3 -6.45 55.16 26.78
C ASN A 3 -7.12 53.77 26.83
N PRO A 4 -8.39 53.60 26.42
CA PRO A 4 -9.02 52.28 26.41
C PRO A 4 -8.29 51.38 25.41
N SER A 5 -7.78 50.24 25.90
CA SER A 5 -7.17 49.21 25.08
C SER A 5 -8.20 48.71 24.07
N ASN A 6 -8.00 49.03 22.79
CA ASN A 6 -8.85 48.59 21.69
C ASN A 6 -8.72 47.06 21.55
N PRO A 7 -9.78 46.27 21.83
CA PRO A 7 -9.72 44.81 21.81
C PRO A 7 -9.50 44.22 20.39
N ASN A 8 -9.52 45.07 19.36
CA ASN A 8 -9.31 44.68 17.97
C ASN A 8 -7.84 44.74 17.52
N LEU A 9 -6.90 45.19 18.37
CA LEU A 9 -5.45 45.16 18.12
C LEU A 9 -4.80 43.91 18.74
N SER A 10 -5.48 42.77 18.64
CA SER A 10 -4.86 41.49 18.92
C SER A 10 -4.04 41.09 17.69
N VAL A 11 -2.74 40.83 17.88
CA VAL A 11 -1.84 40.30 16.83
C VAL A 11 -2.40 38.99 16.24
N PHE A 12 -3.29 38.29 16.96
CA PHE A 12 -3.97 37.09 16.51
C PHE A 12 -5.13 37.31 15.51
N ASN A 13 -5.52 38.55 15.23
CA ASN A 13 -6.60 38.87 14.28
C ASN A 13 -6.10 39.36 12.90
N GLU A 14 -4.81 39.22 12.62
CA GLU A 14 -4.27 39.66 11.33
C GLU A 14 -4.71 38.70 10.19
N PRO A 15 -5.29 39.21 9.08
CA PRO A 15 -5.85 38.38 8.01
C PRO A 15 -4.83 37.41 7.37
N HIS A 16 -3.55 37.71 7.45
CA HIS A 16 -2.48 36.86 6.91
C HIS A 16 -2.08 35.71 7.86
N MET A 17 -2.45 35.78 9.15
CA MET A 17 -2.36 34.62 10.06
C MET A 17 -3.55 33.67 9.91
N GLN A 18 -4.61 34.06 9.19
CA GLN A 18 -5.75 33.18 8.88
C GLN A 18 -5.51 32.31 7.65
N VAL A 19 -4.48 32.60 6.85
CA VAL A 19 -3.98 31.67 5.84
C VAL A 19 -3.08 30.69 6.58
N GLN A 20 -3.65 29.59 7.07
CA GLN A 20 -2.83 28.49 7.56
C GLN A 20 -1.97 27.99 6.39
N ASP A 21 -0.70 28.37 6.40
CA ASP A 21 0.30 27.83 5.49
C ASP A 21 0.25 26.30 5.56
N LYS A 22 0.36 25.63 4.41
CA LYS A 22 0.31 24.17 4.32
C LYS A 22 1.33 23.51 5.26
N GLY A 23 2.50 24.14 5.46
CA GLY A 23 3.50 23.69 6.43
C GLY A 23 2.99 23.73 7.87
N ALA A 24 2.27 24.79 8.26
CA ALA A 24 1.71 24.92 9.60
C ALA A 24 0.62 23.87 9.89
N ILE A 25 -0.13 23.43 8.88
CA ILE A 25 -1.14 22.37 9.04
C ILE A 25 -0.48 21.01 9.26
N GLU A 26 0.61 20.71 8.54
CA GLU A 26 1.34 19.45 8.69
C GLU A 26 2.01 19.36 10.06
N ASP A 27 2.74 20.39 10.47
CA ASP A 27 3.36 20.48 11.80
C ASP A 27 2.34 20.33 12.93
N GLN A 28 1.17 20.97 12.79
CA GLN A 28 0.09 20.85 13.78
C GLN A 28 -0.51 19.46 13.84
N HIS A 29 -0.59 18.75 12.71
CA HIS A 29 -1.09 17.37 12.66
C HIS A 29 -0.10 16.38 13.27
N GLU A 30 1.20 16.50 12.95
CA GLU A 30 2.24 15.63 13.52
C GLU A 30 2.33 15.75 15.05
N HIS A 31 2.02 16.92 15.58
CA HIS A 31 1.98 17.19 17.03
C HIS A 31 0.56 17.12 17.64
N ALA A 32 -0.44 16.69 16.87
CA ALA A 32 -1.82 16.59 17.36
C ALA A 32 -1.99 15.39 18.31
N VAL A 33 -1.99 15.66 19.61
CA VAL A 33 -2.32 14.70 20.68
C VAL A 33 -3.82 14.41 20.82
N TRP A 34 -4.67 15.16 20.12
CA TRP A 34 -6.12 15.13 20.33
C TRP A 34 -6.82 13.92 19.72
N ASP A 35 -6.13 13.14 18.88
CA ASP A 35 -6.64 11.87 18.35
C ASP A 35 -6.24 10.67 19.22
N GLU A 36 -5.49 10.88 20.31
CA GLU A 36 -5.08 9.81 21.22
C GLU A 36 -6.24 9.37 22.13
N PRO A 37 -6.52 8.05 22.24
CA PRO A 37 -7.61 7.55 23.09
C PRO A 37 -7.48 7.98 24.56
N ALA A 38 -6.25 8.02 25.07
CA ALA A 38 -5.97 8.42 26.45
C ALA A 38 -6.28 9.90 26.70
N GLN A 39 -6.03 10.76 25.71
CA GLN A 39 -6.29 12.19 25.82
C GLN A 39 -7.79 12.48 25.68
N LEU A 40 -8.47 11.84 24.73
CA LEU A 40 -9.92 11.95 24.55
C LEU A 40 -10.72 11.45 25.76
N ALA A 41 -10.21 10.44 26.47
CA ALA A 41 -10.82 9.96 27.71
C ALA A 41 -10.69 10.96 28.87
N ARG A 42 -9.70 11.86 28.83
CA ARG A 42 -9.43 12.85 29.88
C ARG A 42 -10.12 14.18 29.61
N GLN A 43 -10.11 14.64 28.37
CA GLN A 43 -10.58 15.99 28.03
C GLN A 43 -11.05 16.07 26.58
N ALA A 44 -12.13 16.83 26.37
CA ALA A 44 -12.58 17.17 25.03
C ALA A 44 -11.57 18.08 24.31
N PRO A 45 -11.36 17.91 22.98
CA PRO A 45 -10.44 18.75 22.22
C PRO A 45 -10.85 20.24 22.30
N PRO A 46 -9.88 21.17 22.44
CA PRO A 46 -10.14 22.60 22.34
C PRO A 46 -10.83 22.95 21.02
N LYS A 47 -11.73 23.94 21.03
CA LYS A 47 -12.33 24.46 19.79
C LYS A 47 -11.21 24.98 18.88
N GLY A 48 -11.07 24.39 17.69
CA GLY A 48 -10.03 24.78 16.75
C GLY A 48 -8.81 23.86 16.74
N ALA A 49 -8.70 22.91 17.67
CA ALA A 49 -7.61 21.93 17.66
C ALA A 49 -7.55 21.15 16.34
N MET A 50 -6.33 20.94 15.83
CA MET A 50 -6.10 20.09 14.68
C MET A 50 -6.37 18.64 15.09
N SER A 51 -7.17 17.94 14.27
CA SER A 51 -7.46 16.52 14.39
C SER A 51 -7.24 15.87 13.03
N TYR A 52 -7.03 14.57 13.00
CA TYR A 52 -6.85 13.80 11.77
C TYR A 52 -8.00 14.03 10.79
N SER A 53 -9.25 14.09 11.28
CA SER A 53 -10.41 14.32 10.42
C SER A 53 -10.38 15.68 9.74
N ARG A 54 -9.89 16.73 10.41
CA ARG A 54 -9.73 18.07 9.85
C ARG A 54 -8.58 18.14 8.85
N TRP A 55 -7.44 17.54 9.21
CA TRP A 55 -6.30 17.41 8.31
C TRP A 55 -6.68 16.68 7.02
N TYR A 56 -7.37 15.54 7.13
CA TYR A 56 -7.81 14.74 5.99
C TYR A 56 -8.80 15.53 5.12
N ALA A 57 -9.82 16.16 5.74
CA ALA A 57 -10.81 16.95 5.01
C ALA A 57 -10.16 18.11 4.26
N TYR A 58 -9.27 18.84 4.91
CA TYR A 58 -8.52 19.94 4.31
C TYR A 58 -7.74 19.46 3.08
N HIS A 59 -6.94 18.40 3.21
CA HIS A 59 -6.19 17.87 2.07
C HIS A 59 -7.07 17.27 0.98
N LYS A 60 -8.19 16.66 1.32
CA LYS A 60 -9.13 16.14 0.33
C LYS A 60 -9.73 17.25 -0.53
N GLU A 61 -10.01 18.41 0.06
CA GLU A 61 -10.56 19.58 -0.64
C GLU A 61 -9.49 20.35 -1.44
N HIS A 62 -8.27 20.45 -0.91
CA HIS A 62 -7.21 21.30 -1.47
C HIS A 62 -6.21 20.55 -2.37
N THR A 63 -6.31 19.22 -2.51
CA THR A 63 -5.46 18.45 -3.41
C THR A 63 -6.05 18.43 -4.82
N PRO A 64 -5.33 18.93 -5.85
CA PRO A 64 -5.76 18.83 -7.24
C PRO A 64 -5.87 17.39 -7.73
N GLU A 65 -6.85 17.11 -8.59
CA GLU A 65 -7.02 15.80 -9.23
C GLU A 65 -5.77 15.33 -9.99
N LEU A 66 -5.06 16.25 -10.65
CA LEU A 66 -3.82 15.93 -11.36
C LEU A 66 -2.78 15.28 -10.43
N ASN A 67 -2.63 15.78 -9.20
CA ASN A 67 -1.68 15.22 -8.24
C ASN A 67 -2.09 13.81 -7.81
N ARG A 68 -3.39 13.54 -7.69
CA ARG A 68 -3.93 12.21 -7.40
C ARG A 68 -3.59 11.23 -8.51
N TRP A 69 -3.83 11.61 -9.76
CA TRP A 69 -3.53 10.78 -10.93
C TRP A 69 -2.03 10.54 -11.13
N LEU A 70 -1.20 11.58 -11.00
CA LEU A 70 0.26 11.43 -11.10
C LEU A 70 0.81 10.52 -10.00
N THR A 71 0.31 10.66 -8.76
CA THR A 71 0.70 9.79 -7.65
C THR A 71 0.28 8.34 -7.92
N TRP A 72 -0.94 8.12 -8.42
CA TRP A 72 -1.41 6.79 -8.80
C TRP A 72 -0.52 6.15 -9.88
N ILE A 73 -0.17 6.88 -10.95
CA ILE A 73 0.75 6.39 -11.99
C ILE A 73 2.10 6.00 -11.39
N LEU A 74 2.68 6.86 -10.55
CA LEU A 74 3.94 6.57 -9.86
C LEU A 74 3.86 5.30 -9.00
N VAL A 75 2.77 5.13 -8.24
CA VAL A 75 2.54 3.96 -7.41
C VAL A 75 2.44 2.69 -8.26
N CYS A 76 1.71 2.72 -9.37
CA CYS A 76 1.63 1.60 -10.31
C CYS A 76 3.02 1.19 -10.84
N LEU A 77 3.88 2.17 -11.15
CA LEU A 77 5.22 1.92 -11.70
C LEU A 77 6.21 1.39 -10.65
N VAL A 78 6.10 1.82 -9.40
CA VAL A 78 7.05 1.45 -8.32
C VAL A 78 6.69 0.14 -7.62
N SER A 79 5.40 -0.23 -7.60
CA SER A 79 4.92 -1.44 -6.90
C SER A 79 5.60 -2.73 -7.35
N GLY A 80 5.81 -2.88 -8.67
CA GLY A 80 6.41 -4.09 -9.25
C GLY A 80 7.92 -4.23 -8.97
N PRO A 81 8.76 -3.24 -9.33
CA PRO A 81 10.20 -3.32 -9.13
C PRO A 81 10.64 -3.56 -7.69
N PHE A 82 9.92 -3.03 -6.70
CA PHE A 82 10.24 -3.26 -5.29
C PHE A 82 10.11 -4.74 -4.90
N ALA A 83 9.11 -5.45 -5.47
CA ALA A 83 8.91 -6.87 -5.22
C ALA A 83 9.96 -7.77 -5.89
N VAL A 84 10.63 -7.30 -6.94
CA VAL A 84 11.73 -8.05 -7.58
C VAL A 84 12.93 -8.17 -6.65
N LEU A 85 13.25 -7.12 -5.89
CA LEU A 85 14.35 -7.15 -4.93
C LEU A 85 14.13 -8.24 -3.88
N SER A 86 12.89 -8.47 -3.45
CA SER A 86 12.57 -9.58 -2.55
C SER A 86 12.78 -10.96 -3.21
N ALA A 87 12.33 -11.15 -4.45
CA ALA A 87 12.47 -12.44 -5.14
C ALA A 87 13.94 -12.87 -5.31
N LEU A 88 14.85 -11.91 -5.55
CA LEU A 88 16.28 -12.18 -5.70
C LEU A 88 16.96 -12.67 -4.40
N ILE A 89 16.43 -12.28 -3.23
CA ILE A 89 16.99 -12.65 -1.93
C ILE A 89 16.62 -14.10 -1.55
N PHE A 90 15.45 -14.58 -1.98
CA PHE A 90 14.91 -15.89 -1.56
C PHE A 90 14.96 -16.99 -2.64
N GLY A 91 15.42 -16.68 -3.85
CA GLY A 91 15.35 -17.57 -5.03
C GLY A 91 16.36 -18.72 -5.13
N ASN A 92 17.17 -19.01 -4.11
CA ASN A 92 18.18 -20.10 -4.19
C ASN A 92 18.17 -21.02 -2.95
N PRO A 93 17.25 -21.99 -2.87
CA PRO A 93 17.16 -22.91 -1.76
C PRO A 93 17.79 -24.28 -2.09
N THR A 94 18.92 -24.62 -1.47
CA THR A 94 19.60 -25.93 -1.63
C THR A 94 19.23 -26.97 -0.56
N SER A 95 18.17 -26.75 0.23
CA SER A 95 17.81 -27.60 1.39
C SER A 95 16.30 -27.71 1.62
N VAL A 96 15.86 -28.62 2.50
CA VAL A 96 14.45 -28.73 2.96
C VAL A 96 13.98 -27.43 3.63
N ALA A 97 14.86 -26.73 4.35
CA ALA A 97 14.60 -25.37 4.85
C ALA A 97 14.31 -24.40 3.68
N GLY A 98 14.91 -24.66 2.54
CA GLY A 98 14.68 -23.96 1.30
C GLY A 98 13.30 -24.19 0.68
N LEU A 99 12.74 -25.40 0.75
CA LEU A 99 11.35 -25.67 0.32
C LEU A 99 10.33 -24.89 1.17
N MET A 100 10.53 -24.86 2.49
CA MET A 100 9.70 -24.05 3.41
C MET A 100 9.83 -22.55 3.10
N THR A 101 11.02 -22.11 2.69
CA THR A 101 11.27 -20.74 2.26
C THR A 101 10.47 -20.41 0.99
N LEU A 102 10.48 -21.26 -0.02
CA LEU A 102 9.75 -21.05 -1.28
C LEU A 102 8.23 -21.07 -1.13
N VAL A 103 7.69 -21.91 -0.25
CA VAL A 103 6.24 -22.13 -0.12
C VAL A 103 5.59 -21.17 0.88
N LEU A 104 6.32 -20.71 1.90
CA LEU A 104 5.75 -19.87 2.96
C LEU A 104 6.39 -18.49 3.03
N ILE A 105 7.71 -18.42 3.20
CA ILE A 105 8.38 -17.15 3.50
C ILE A 105 8.43 -16.23 2.28
N ALA A 106 8.84 -16.73 1.12
CA ALA A 106 8.93 -15.95 -0.11
C ALA A 106 7.56 -15.38 -0.52
N PRO A 107 6.46 -16.16 -0.56
CA PRO A 107 5.12 -15.62 -0.83
C PRO A 107 4.70 -14.51 0.13
N ILE A 108 5.00 -14.61 1.42
CA ILE A 108 4.67 -13.54 2.39
C ILE A 108 5.38 -12.25 2.02
N VAL A 109 6.70 -12.31 1.81
CA VAL A 109 7.49 -11.13 1.49
C VAL A 109 7.06 -10.53 0.15
N GLU A 110 6.89 -11.37 -0.86
CA GLU A 110 6.53 -10.93 -2.21
C GLU A 110 5.12 -10.33 -2.29
N GLU A 111 4.14 -10.91 -1.60
CA GLU A 111 2.78 -10.34 -1.57
C GLU A 111 2.74 -9.00 -0.84
N ILE A 112 3.51 -8.82 0.26
CA ILE A 112 3.65 -7.52 0.92
C ILE A 112 4.33 -6.52 -0.02
N ALA A 113 5.40 -6.93 -0.70
CA ALA A 113 6.15 -6.05 -1.58
C ALA A 113 5.33 -5.59 -2.79
N LYS A 114 4.53 -6.47 -3.41
CA LYS A 114 3.63 -6.15 -4.53
C LYS A 114 2.62 -5.05 -4.19
N ILE A 115 2.16 -5.01 -2.94
CA ILE A 115 1.23 -3.97 -2.46
C ILE A 115 1.92 -2.87 -1.66
N GLY A 116 3.24 -2.88 -1.55
CA GLY A 116 3.99 -2.00 -0.65
C GLY A 116 3.77 -0.52 -0.97
N ALA A 117 3.87 -0.13 -2.25
CA ALA A 117 3.65 1.26 -2.64
C ALA A 117 2.21 1.76 -2.38
N PRO A 118 1.12 1.04 -2.77
CA PRO A 118 -0.23 1.48 -2.42
C PRO A 118 -0.53 1.39 -0.92
N LEU A 119 0.13 0.49 -0.17
CA LEU A 119 0.04 0.43 1.29
C LEU A 119 0.67 1.68 1.94
N VAL A 120 1.89 2.05 1.54
CA VAL A 120 2.56 3.27 2.01
C VAL A 120 1.76 4.51 1.66
N LEU A 121 1.21 4.58 0.44
CA LEU A 121 0.32 5.68 0.05
C LEU A 121 -0.91 5.75 0.97
N LEU A 122 -1.54 4.60 1.24
CA LEU A 122 -2.70 4.51 2.09
C LEU A 122 -2.38 4.99 3.52
N GLU A 123 -1.26 4.58 4.10
CA GLU A 123 -0.90 4.96 5.47
C GLU A 123 -0.49 6.43 5.59
N THR A 124 0.27 6.94 4.63
CA THR A 124 0.88 8.28 4.73
C THR A 124 0.00 9.38 4.15
N LYS A 125 -0.64 9.14 2.99
CA LYS A 125 -1.38 10.16 2.23
C LYS A 125 -2.68 9.60 1.64
N PRO A 126 -3.60 9.08 2.47
CA PRO A 126 -4.83 8.44 2.00
C PRO A 126 -5.76 9.37 1.20
N TYR A 127 -5.66 10.69 1.40
CA TYR A 127 -6.41 11.71 0.67
C TYR A 127 -6.02 11.85 -0.82
N LEU A 128 -4.89 11.23 -1.23
CA LEU A 128 -4.49 11.15 -2.64
C LEU A 128 -5.23 10.05 -3.40
N ILE A 129 -5.88 9.13 -2.70
CA ILE A 129 -6.68 8.06 -3.29
C ILE A 129 -8.10 8.60 -3.49
N SER A 130 -8.50 8.80 -4.75
CA SER A 130 -9.85 9.34 -5.07
C SER A 130 -10.92 8.25 -5.12
N ASN A 131 -10.54 7.02 -5.46
CA ASN A 131 -11.50 5.93 -5.61
C ASN A 131 -10.86 4.55 -5.41
N ARG A 132 -11.71 3.56 -5.11
CA ARG A 132 -11.29 2.16 -4.87
C ARG A 132 -10.56 1.52 -6.05
N PHE A 133 -10.84 1.94 -7.29
CA PHE A 133 -10.21 1.33 -8.47
C PHE A 133 -8.75 1.73 -8.59
N GLN A 134 -8.32 2.88 -8.03
CA GLN A 134 -6.90 3.23 -7.99
C GLN A 134 -6.10 2.23 -7.16
N LEU A 135 -6.63 1.79 -6.01
CA LEU A 135 -5.99 0.76 -5.18
C LEU A 135 -5.95 -0.60 -5.87
N ILE A 136 -7.07 -0.99 -6.49
CA ILE A 136 -7.17 -2.27 -7.22
C ILE A 136 -6.18 -2.31 -8.38
N THR A 137 -6.20 -1.29 -9.25
CA THR A 137 -5.34 -1.25 -10.43
C THR A 137 -3.86 -1.05 -10.08
N ALA A 138 -3.53 -0.32 -9.01
CA ALA A 138 -2.16 -0.19 -8.53
C ALA A 138 -1.57 -1.52 -8.07
N ALA A 139 -2.32 -2.28 -7.26
CA ALA A 139 -1.89 -3.60 -6.81
C ALA A 139 -1.82 -4.61 -7.98
N MET A 140 -2.80 -4.59 -8.90
CA MET A 140 -2.75 -5.40 -10.12
C MET A 140 -1.53 -5.09 -10.98
N ALA A 141 -1.16 -3.80 -11.12
CA ALA A 141 0.05 -3.39 -11.82
C ALA A 141 1.31 -3.92 -11.11
N GLY A 142 1.35 -3.86 -9.78
CA GLY A 142 2.41 -4.48 -8.98
C GLY A 142 2.56 -5.98 -9.25
N GLY A 143 1.46 -6.72 -9.19
CA GLY A 143 1.43 -8.16 -9.49
C GLY A 143 1.84 -8.50 -10.94
N LEU A 144 1.37 -7.72 -11.91
CA LEU A 144 1.72 -7.90 -13.31
C LEU A 144 3.20 -7.63 -13.59
N LEU A 145 3.72 -6.50 -13.11
CA LEU A 145 5.13 -6.15 -13.27
C LEU A 145 6.04 -7.16 -12.57
N PHE A 146 5.66 -7.60 -11.36
CA PHE A 146 6.36 -8.68 -10.68
C PHE A 146 6.38 -9.95 -11.53
N ALA A 147 5.23 -10.41 -12.03
CA ALA A 147 5.14 -11.61 -12.84
C ALA A 147 5.98 -11.52 -14.12
N VAL A 148 5.96 -10.37 -14.80
CA VAL A 148 6.80 -10.12 -15.99
C VAL A 148 8.28 -10.32 -15.64
N ILE A 149 8.75 -9.67 -14.58
CA ILE A 149 10.17 -9.69 -14.23
C ILE A 149 10.57 -11.07 -13.72
N GLU A 150 9.75 -11.69 -12.87
CA GLU A 150 9.98 -13.03 -12.36
C GLU A 150 10.02 -14.06 -13.50
N ASN A 151 9.09 -14.00 -14.45
CA ASN A 151 9.10 -14.88 -15.62
C ASN A 151 10.36 -14.71 -16.48
N LEU A 152 10.83 -13.47 -16.67
CA LEU A 152 12.10 -13.24 -17.36
C LEU A 152 13.28 -13.83 -16.60
N LEU A 153 13.34 -13.67 -15.28
CA LEU A 153 14.40 -14.27 -14.46
C LEU A 153 14.39 -15.79 -14.56
N TYR A 154 13.24 -16.44 -14.47
CA TYR A 154 13.20 -17.90 -14.60
C TYR A 154 13.58 -18.38 -15.99
N LEU A 155 13.06 -17.76 -17.05
CA LEU A 155 13.29 -18.23 -18.42
C LEU A 155 14.71 -17.93 -18.93
N PHE A 156 15.38 -16.89 -18.42
CA PHE A 156 16.69 -16.48 -18.92
C PHE A 156 17.83 -16.69 -17.91
N VAL A 157 17.55 -16.91 -16.62
CA VAL A 157 18.57 -17.02 -15.57
C VAL A 157 18.47 -18.33 -14.79
N TYR A 158 17.29 -18.72 -14.31
CA TYR A 158 17.18 -19.86 -13.39
C TYR A 158 16.94 -21.22 -14.05
N ILE A 159 16.24 -21.26 -15.20
CA ILE A 159 15.93 -22.52 -15.90
C ILE A 159 16.87 -22.65 -17.10
N PRO A 160 17.84 -23.57 -17.08
CA PRO A 160 18.68 -23.82 -18.24
C PRO A 160 17.86 -24.50 -19.35
N ASN A 161 17.86 -23.94 -20.56
CA ASN A 161 17.14 -24.45 -21.73
C ASN A 161 15.63 -24.68 -21.50
N PRO A 162 14.84 -23.62 -21.20
CA PRO A 162 13.43 -23.77 -20.89
C PRO A 162 12.64 -24.33 -22.07
N THR A 163 11.78 -25.30 -21.80
CA THR A 163 10.83 -25.85 -22.76
C THR A 163 9.74 -24.83 -23.14
N PRO A 164 9.12 -24.92 -24.33
CA PRO A 164 7.97 -24.06 -24.67
C PRO A 164 6.81 -24.18 -23.68
N GLU A 165 6.60 -25.36 -23.10
CA GLU A 165 5.54 -25.65 -22.14
C GLU A 165 5.72 -24.88 -20.84
N ILE A 166 6.93 -24.85 -20.27
CA ILE A 166 7.21 -24.04 -19.06
C ILE A 166 7.06 -22.55 -19.38
N ALA A 167 7.49 -22.08 -20.55
CA ALA A 167 7.31 -20.69 -20.95
C ALA A 167 5.83 -20.30 -21.02
N ILE A 168 4.97 -21.13 -21.62
CA ILE A 168 3.52 -20.91 -21.68
C ILE A 168 2.92 -20.91 -20.27
N TRP A 169 3.27 -21.90 -19.42
CA TRP A 169 2.78 -21.98 -18.06
C TRP A 169 3.11 -20.72 -17.24
N ARG A 170 4.35 -20.24 -17.34
CA ARG A 170 4.80 -19.03 -16.66
C ARG A 170 4.06 -17.80 -17.13
N TRP A 171 3.96 -17.59 -18.45
CA TRP A 171 3.28 -16.41 -18.99
C TRP A 171 1.77 -16.41 -18.79
N THR A 172 1.15 -17.57 -18.60
CA THR A 172 -0.31 -17.70 -18.40
C THR A 172 -0.67 -17.92 -16.93
N VAL A 173 -0.39 -19.11 -16.39
CA VAL A 173 -0.80 -19.53 -15.05
C VAL A 173 -0.08 -18.74 -13.97
N CYS A 174 1.25 -18.55 -14.07
CA CYS A 174 2.00 -17.77 -13.07
C CYS A 174 1.54 -16.30 -13.07
N THR A 175 1.46 -15.68 -14.25
CA THR A 175 0.97 -14.30 -14.39
C THR A 175 -0.44 -14.13 -13.82
N PHE A 176 -1.36 -15.04 -14.18
CA PHE A 176 -2.73 -14.99 -13.68
C PHE A 176 -2.78 -15.13 -12.15
N MET A 177 -1.97 -16.04 -11.58
CA MET A 177 -1.88 -16.22 -10.14
C MET A 177 -1.38 -14.94 -9.45
N HIS A 178 -0.30 -14.32 -9.90
CA HIS A 178 0.22 -13.10 -9.28
C HIS A 178 -0.74 -11.92 -9.36
N VAL A 179 -1.35 -11.70 -10.53
CA VAL A 179 -2.36 -10.64 -10.69
C VAL A 179 -3.59 -10.94 -9.84
N GLY A 180 -4.02 -12.20 -9.77
CA GLY A 180 -5.13 -12.66 -8.95
C GLY A 180 -4.89 -12.46 -7.45
N ALA A 181 -3.76 -12.91 -6.93
CA ALA A 181 -3.35 -12.73 -5.54
C ALA A 181 -3.25 -11.23 -5.18
N SER A 182 -2.62 -10.43 -6.05
CA SER A 182 -2.53 -8.97 -5.86
C SER A 182 -3.91 -8.30 -5.88
N THR A 183 -4.83 -8.79 -6.71
CA THR A 183 -6.23 -8.32 -6.71
C THR A 183 -6.91 -8.63 -5.38
N VAL A 184 -6.76 -9.84 -4.84
CA VAL A 184 -7.31 -10.21 -3.52
C VAL A 184 -6.73 -9.31 -2.42
N ALA A 185 -5.41 -9.09 -2.41
CA ALA A 185 -4.78 -8.18 -1.46
C ALA A 185 -5.30 -6.75 -1.60
N SER A 186 -5.54 -6.27 -2.83
CA SER A 186 -6.09 -4.93 -3.08
C SER A 186 -7.49 -4.72 -2.50
N LEU A 187 -8.32 -5.76 -2.46
CA LEU A 187 -9.62 -5.71 -1.78
C LEU A 187 -9.44 -5.49 -0.26
N GLY A 188 -8.33 -5.97 0.31
CA GLY A 188 -7.90 -5.67 1.68
C GLY A 188 -7.57 -4.20 1.87
N LEU A 189 -6.79 -3.61 0.96
CA LEU A 189 -6.49 -2.18 0.95
C LEU A 189 -7.77 -1.34 0.86
N VAL A 190 -8.70 -1.71 -0.03
CA VAL A 190 -9.99 -1.02 -0.17
C VAL A 190 -10.79 -1.08 1.13
N ARG A 191 -10.80 -2.22 1.83
CA ARG A 191 -11.46 -2.34 3.15
C ARG A 191 -10.81 -1.46 4.22
N ALA A 192 -9.48 -1.38 4.23
CA ALA A 192 -8.74 -0.53 5.15
C ALA A 192 -8.95 0.97 4.87
N TRP A 193 -9.09 1.35 3.60
CA TRP A 193 -9.30 2.72 3.13
C TRP A 193 -10.73 3.24 3.33
N ARG A 194 -11.74 2.40 3.14
CA ARG A 194 -13.16 2.80 3.06
C ARG A 194 -13.64 3.68 4.22
N ASP A 195 -13.22 3.34 5.43
CA ASP A 195 -13.60 4.08 6.63
C ASP A 195 -12.98 5.48 6.68
N GLY A 196 -11.76 5.64 6.16
CA GLY A 196 -11.12 6.95 6.02
C GLY A 196 -11.85 7.83 5.03
N GLU A 197 -12.28 7.23 3.92
CA GLU A 197 -13.04 7.94 2.90
C GLU A 197 -14.44 8.36 3.38
N THR A 198 -15.11 7.51 4.14
CA THR A 198 -16.51 7.73 4.58
C THR A 198 -16.61 8.57 5.85
N TYR A 199 -15.69 8.36 6.79
CA TYR A 199 -15.78 8.91 8.15
C TYR A 199 -14.59 9.80 8.54
N LEU A 200 -13.67 10.10 7.62
CA LEU A 200 -12.48 10.91 7.86
C LEU A 200 -11.60 10.34 8.99
N LYS A 201 -11.45 9.01 9.01
CA LYS A 201 -10.67 8.26 10.00
C LYS A 201 -9.35 7.75 9.43
N LYS A 202 -8.39 7.46 10.32
CA LYS A 202 -7.15 6.77 9.93
C LYS A 202 -7.49 5.43 9.28
N PRO A 203 -6.85 5.04 8.16
CA PRO A 203 -7.00 3.72 7.57
C PRO A 203 -6.75 2.62 8.58
N GLN A 204 -7.55 1.56 8.50
CA GLN A 204 -7.54 0.46 9.47
C GLN A 204 -7.06 -0.83 8.80
N LEU A 205 -5.74 -1.04 8.80
CA LEU A 205 -5.10 -2.17 8.11
C LEU A 205 -5.57 -3.54 8.62
N ASN A 206 -5.92 -3.63 9.90
CA ASN A 206 -6.50 -4.84 10.49
C ASN A 206 -7.76 -5.32 9.76
N LYS A 207 -8.53 -4.43 9.12
CA LYS A 207 -9.69 -4.80 8.28
C LYS A 207 -9.29 -5.44 6.96
N GLY A 208 -8.10 -5.12 6.45
CA GLY A 208 -7.54 -5.69 5.22
C GLY A 208 -6.79 -7.00 5.45
N PHE A 209 -6.25 -7.20 6.66
CA PHE A 209 -5.35 -8.30 7.00
C PHE A 209 -5.81 -9.70 6.57
N PRO A 210 -7.09 -10.11 6.74
CA PRO A 210 -7.54 -11.43 6.28
C PRO A 210 -7.36 -11.65 4.77
N LEU A 211 -7.48 -10.58 3.96
CA LEU A 211 -7.30 -10.65 2.52
C LEU A 211 -5.82 -10.62 2.11
N PHE A 212 -4.95 -9.97 2.90
CA PHE A 212 -3.50 -10.09 2.71
C PHE A 212 -3.05 -11.53 2.96
N ILE A 213 -3.52 -12.16 4.05
CA ILE A 213 -3.25 -13.58 4.31
C ILE A 213 -3.79 -14.44 3.18
N ALA A 214 -5.02 -14.20 2.70
CA ALA A 214 -5.59 -14.99 1.61
C ALA A 214 -4.71 -14.93 0.35
N ALA A 215 -4.19 -13.76 -0.03
CA ALA A 215 -3.27 -13.62 -1.15
C ALA A 215 -1.97 -14.43 -0.94
N MET A 216 -1.37 -14.35 0.25
CA MET A 216 -0.16 -15.13 0.61
C MET A 216 -0.41 -16.64 0.53
N VAL A 217 -1.57 -17.11 1.00
CA VAL A 217 -1.95 -18.52 0.97
C VAL A 217 -2.19 -18.98 -0.47
N ILE A 218 -2.87 -18.18 -1.29
CA ILE A 218 -3.08 -18.48 -2.72
C ILE A 218 -1.72 -18.67 -3.41
N HIS A 219 -0.81 -17.73 -3.21
CA HIS A 219 0.52 -17.77 -3.80
C HIS A 219 1.35 -18.94 -3.27
N GLY A 220 1.45 -19.13 -1.95
CA GLY A 220 2.17 -20.27 -1.38
C GLY A 220 1.62 -21.62 -1.84
N SER A 221 0.31 -21.74 -2.00
CA SER A 221 -0.34 -22.94 -2.55
C SER A 221 0.05 -23.18 -4.01
N TYR A 222 0.15 -22.12 -4.82
CA TYR A 222 0.66 -22.20 -6.18
C TYR A 222 2.10 -22.68 -6.22
N ASN A 223 2.99 -22.13 -5.38
CA ASN A 223 4.39 -22.57 -5.32
C ASN A 223 4.50 -24.05 -4.93
N ALA A 224 3.71 -24.49 -3.95
CA ALA A 224 3.66 -25.91 -3.57
C ALA A 224 3.19 -26.81 -4.73
N LEU A 225 2.19 -26.36 -5.49
CA LEU A 225 1.72 -27.08 -6.67
C LEU A 225 2.79 -27.14 -7.77
N ALA A 226 3.47 -26.03 -8.06
CA ALA A 226 4.52 -25.97 -9.07
C ALA A 226 5.66 -26.95 -8.75
N ILE A 227 6.14 -26.95 -7.49
CA ILE A 227 7.16 -27.89 -7.01
C ILE A 227 6.69 -29.34 -7.14
N LEU A 228 5.43 -29.62 -6.80
CA LEU A 228 4.87 -30.98 -6.93
C LEU A 228 4.84 -31.44 -8.40
N LEU A 229 4.47 -30.55 -9.33
CA LEU A 229 4.42 -30.85 -10.77
C LEU A 229 5.83 -31.06 -11.35
N GLU A 230 6.80 -30.25 -10.93
CA GLU A 230 8.22 -30.43 -11.27
C GLU A 230 8.74 -31.79 -10.77
N TYR A 231 8.48 -32.14 -9.50
CA TYR A 231 8.88 -33.45 -8.95
C TYR A 231 8.23 -34.64 -9.68
N ARG A 232 7.03 -34.45 -10.23
CA ARG A 232 6.32 -35.45 -11.04
C ARG A 232 6.78 -35.50 -12.50
N GLY A 233 7.72 -34.64 -12.90
CA GLY A 233 8.25 -34.55 -14.26
C GLY A 233 7.26 -33.98 -15.28
N VAL A 234 6.32 -33.14 -14.83
CA VAL A 234 5.39 -32.45 -15.74
C VAL A 234 6.08 -31.29 -16.45
N PHE A 235 7.03 -30.64 -15.77
CA PHE A 235 7.86 -29.58 -16.32
C PHE A 235 9.34 -29.90 -16.07
N HIS A 236 10.16 -29.71 -17.11
CA HIS A 236 11.61 -29.81 -17.10
C HIS A 236 12.19 -28.59 -17.80
#